data_AF-A2YT11-F1
#
_entry.id   AF-A2YT11-F1
#
_cell.length_a   1.000
_cell.length_b   1.000
_cell.length_c   1.000
_cell.angle_alpha   90.00
_cell.angle_beta   90.00
_cell.angle_gamma   90.00
#
_symmetry.space_group_name_H-M   'P 1'
#
loop_
_entity.id
_entity.type
_entity.pdbx_description
1 polymer ?
#
loop_
_entity_poly.entity_id
_entity_poly.type
_entity_poly.pdbx_seq_one_letter_code
_entity_poly.pdbx_strand_id
1 'polypeptide(L)'
;MLKPTRRNPVLVGDAGPDAVLKEAIRRIPTAGFPALAGAKVLPLEAELAKLAGDKAAMAARIGDLGAVVERLLGEHGGVVLDLGDLKWLVDGPAAAASEGGKAAVAEMGRLLRRFGRAGVWAVCTAACTTYLRCKVYHPGMEAEWDLHAVPIARGGAPIAAAAAGSALRDTIIDRKIIFRIFLLRDTSLPFGRPSKNYYISK
;
A
#
# COMPACT_ATOMS: atom_id res chain seq x y z
N MET A 1 -17.33 -11.51 12.28
CA MET A 1 -16.51 -11.87 11.10
C MET A 1 -15.45 -10.80 10.92
N LEU A 2 -14.16 -11.13 10.98
CA LEU A 2 -13.09 -10.17 10.70
C LEU A 2 -13.13 -9.87 9.20
N LYS A 3 -13.31 -8.61 8.82
CA LYS A 3 -13.27 -8.19 7.41
C LYS A 3 -11.96 -8.68 6.80
N PRO A 4 -11.94 -9.24 5.58
CA PRO A 4 -10.70 -9.53 4.88
C PRO A 4 -9.83 -8.28 4.91
N THR A 5 -8.61 -8.42 5.42
CA THR A 5 -7.62 -7.34 5.38
C THR A 5 -7.24 -7.15 3.93
N ARG A 6 -7.70 -6.05 3.33
CA ARG A 6 -7.33 -5.66 1.98
C ARG A 6 -5.80 -5.60 1.86
N ARG A 7 -5.23 -6.00 0.74
CA ARG A 7 -3.81 -6.36 0.63
C ARG A 7 -2.88 -5.18 0.34
N ASN A 8 -3.37 -4.14 -0.31
CA ASN A 8 -2.53 -3.08 -0.88
C ASN A 8 -2.64 -1.79 -0.04
N PRO A 9 -1.55 -1.26 0.53
CA PRO A 9 -1.62 -0.05 1.34
C PRO A 9 -1.72 1.23 0.51
N VAL A 10 -2.47 2.18 1.05
CA VAL A 10 -2.32 3.60 0.74
C VAL A 10 -1.96 4.36 2.02
N LEU A 11 -0.78 4.97 2.05
CA LEU A 11 -0.35 5.81 3.16
C LEU A 11 -1.03 7.17 3.07
N VAL A 12 -1.89 7.48 4.05
CA VAL A 12 -2.68 8.71 4.04
C VAL A 12 -2.19 9.65 5.13
N GLY A 13 -1.75 10.84 4.75
CA GLY A 13 -1.35 11.88 5.70
C GLY A 13 -0.85 13.13 5.01
N ASP A 14 -1.08 14.30 5.60
CA ASP A 14 -0.75 15.58 4.97
C ASP A 14 0.75 15.91 4.98
N ALA A 15 1.56 15.13 5.72
CA ALA A 15 3.00 15.30 5.70
C ALA A 15 3.76 14.01 6.00
N GLY A 16 4.76 13.73 5.17
CA GLY A 16 5.69 12.60 5.32
C GLY A 16 5.25 11.23 4.77
N PRO A 17 4.11 11.01 4.08
CA PRO A 17 3.77 9.66 3.60
C PRO A 17 4.85 9.12 2.63
N ASP A 18 5.40 9.98 1.75
CA ASP A 18 6.45 9.57 0.81
C ASP A 18 7.76 9.19 1.52
N ALA A 19 8.12 9.90 2.57
CA ALA A 19 9.32 9.60 3.36
C ALA A 19 9.17 8.27 4.09
N VAL A 20 7.98 8.00 4.66
CA VAL A 20 7.66 6.73 5.30
C VAL A 20 7.68 5.59 4.28
N LEU A 21 7.10 5.78 3.10
CA LEU A 21 7.11 4.77 2.04
C LEU A 21 8.54 4.45 1.58
N LYS A 22 9.35 5.47 1.31
CA LYS A 22 10.76 5.30 0.91
C LYS A 22 11.55 4.52 1.95
N GLU A 23 11.39 4.84 3.23
CA GLU A 23 12.08 4.13 4.29
C GLU A 23 11.56 2.69 4.45
N ALA A 24 10.27 2.45 4.29
CA ALA A 24 9.69 1.11 4.29
C ALA A 24 10.23 0.26 3.13
N ILE A 25 10.30 0.82 1.91
CA ILE A 25 10.86 0.16 0.73
C ILE A 25 12.34 -0.17 0.94
N ARG A 26 13.14 0.77 1.48
CA ARG A 26 14.56 0.56 1.78
C ARG A 26 14.78 -0.61 2.74
N ARG A 27 13.84 -0.83 3.66
CA ARG A 27 13.90 -1.88 4.68
C ARG A 27 13.32 -3.22 4.24
N ILE A 28 12.64 -3.31 3.09
CA ILE A 28 12.09 -4.58 2.57
C ILE A 28 13.11 -5.73 2.61
N PRO A 29 14.37 -5.57 2.15
CA PRO A 29 15.36 -6.66 2.14
C PRO A 29 15.75 -7.16 3.53
N THR A 30 15.70 -6.29 4.55
CA THR A 30 16.15 -6.58 5.92
C THR A 30 14.99 -6.80 6.90
N ALA A 31 13.74 -6.58 6.48
CA ALA A 31 12.57 -6.64 7.33
C ALA A 31 12.22 -8.06 7.82
N GLY A 32 12.84 -9.10 7.24
CA GLY A 32 12.64 -10.50 7.65
C GLY A 32 11.29 -11.07 7.27
N PHE A 33 10.61 -10.50 6.27
CA PHE A 33 9.37 -11.03 5.70
C PHE A 33 9.68 -11.79 4.40
N PRO A 34 9.57 -13.13 4.37
CA PRO A 34 9.89 -13.93 3.19
C PRO A 34 9.12 -13.51 1.93
N ALA A 35 7.88 -13.03 2.10
CA ALA A 35 7.03 -12.61 0.98
C ALA A 35 7.53 -11.33 0.27
N LEU A 36 8.26 -10.45 0.97
CA LEU A 36 8.84 -9.25 0.37
C LEU A 36 10.37 -9.38 0.17
N ALA A 37 10.99 -10.41 0.72
CA ALA A 37 12.42 -10.64 0.58
C ALA A 37 12.77 -10.83 -0.91
N GLY A 38 13.64 -9.96 -1.42
CA GLY A 38 14.04 -9.98 -2.83
C GLY A 38 12.95 -9.46 -3.79
N ALA A 39 11.90 -8.79 -3.29
CA ALA A 39 10.90 -8.17 -4.15
C ALA A 39 11.49 -6.97 -4.92
N LYS A 40 11.15 -6.87 -6.21
CA LYS A 40 11.52 -5.74 -7.05
C LYS A 40 10.50 -4.63 -6.92
N VAL A 41 10.95 -3.42 -6.61
CA VAL A 41 10.08 -2.23 -6.62
C VAL A 41 10.09 -1.58 -8.01
N LEU A 42 8.90 -1.26 -8.52
CA LEU A 42 8.68 -0.55 -9.78
C LEU A 42 7.96 0.78 -9.50
N PRO A 43 8.65 1.93 -9.60
CA PRO A 43 8.02 3.24 -9.52
C PRO A 43 7.28 3.58 -10.81
N LEU A 44 6.01 3.96 -10.71
CA LEU A 44 5.11 4.19 -11.86
C LEU A 44 4.50 5.60 -11.89
N GLU A 45 4.58 6.36 -10.80
CA GLU A 45 3.92 7.67 -10.65
C GLU A 45 4.15 8.60 -11.85
N ALA A 46 5.40 8.80 -12.25
CA ALA A 46 5.76 9.75 -13.31
C ALA A 46 5.19 9.38 -14.69
N GLU A 47 4.99 8.08 -14.95
CA GLU A 47 4.39 7.61 -16.20
C GLU A 47 2.87 7.74 -16.13
N LEU A 48 2.26 7.32 -15.02
CA LEU A 48 0.81 7.40 -14.82
C LEU A 48 0.32 8.86 -14.83
N ALA A 49 1.08 9.78 -14.24
CA ALA A 49 0.79 11.21 -14.25
C ALA A 49 0.75 11.81 -15.65
N LYS A 50 1.64 11.39 -16.56
CA LYS A 50 1.64 11.85 -17.96
C LYS A 50 0.44 11.35 -18.74
N LEU A 51 -0.12 10.21 -18.33
CA LEU A 51 -1.20 9.52 -19.05
C LEU A 51 -2.59 9.75 -18.43
N ALA A 52 -2.68 10.44 -17.29
CA ALA A 52 -3.91 10.56 -16.49
C ALA A 52 -5.14 11.07 -17.26
N GLY A 53 -4.95 11.83 -18.35
CA GLY A 53 -6.01 12.33 -19.21
C GLY A 53 -6.39 11.43 -20.39
N ASP A 54 -5.53 10.49 -20.78
CA ASP A 54 -5.68 9.68 -22.00
C ASP A 54 -6.05 8.24 -21.67
N LYS A 55 -7.30 7.87 -21.98
CA LYS A 55 -7.83 6.52 -21.77
C LYS A 55 -7.04 5.45 -22.50
N ALA A 56 -6.73 5.66 -23.76
CA ALA A 56 -6.13 4.63 -24.61
C ALA A 56 -4.66 4.43 -24.21
N ALA A 57 -3.92 5.52 -24.01
CA ALA A 57 -2.53 5.46 -23.61
C ALA A 57 -2.37 4.89 -22.19
N MET A 58 -3.27 5.25 -21.26
CA MET A 58 -3.29 4.67 -19.90
C MET A 58 -3.55 3.16 -19.95
N ALA A 59 -4.55 2.73 -20.71
CA ALA A 59 -4.90 1.31 -20.81
C ALA A 59 -3.78 0.48 -21.44
N ALA A 60 -3.17 0.99 -22.52
CA ALA A 60 -2.03 0.37 -23.16
C ALA A 60 -0.85 0.24 -22.18
N ARG A 61 -0.51 1.32 -21.46
CA ARG A 61 0.62 1.31 -20.52
C ARG A 61 0.45 0.28 -19.40
N ILE A 62 -0.74 0.19 -18.80
CA ILE A 62 -1.02 -0.79 -17.74
C ILE A 62 -1.11 -2.21 -18.31
N GLY A 63 -1.60 -2.36 -19.55
CA GLY A 63 -1.56 -3.64 -20.28
C GLY A 63 -0.13 -4.16 -20.44
N ASP A 64 0.78 -3.31 -20.92
CA ASP A 64 2.20 -3.64 -21.11
C ASP A 64 2.90 -3.99 -19.80
N LEU A 65 2.48 -3.36 -18.70
CA LEU A 65 2.99 -3.66 -17.36
C LEU A 65 2.75 -5.13 -16.98
N GLY A 66 1.72 -5.78 -17.52
CA GLY A 66 1.46 -7.21 -17.30
C GLY A 66 2.64 -8.09 -17.70
N ALA A 67 3.21 -7.88 -18.89
CA ALA A 67 4.36 -8.65 -19.37
C ALA A 67 5.63 -8.33 -18.55
N VAL A 68 5.82 -7.07 -18.15
CA VAL A 68 6.95 -6.66 -17.30
C VAL A 68 6.87 -7.33 -15.93
N VAL A 69 5.68 -7.32 -15.30
CA VAL A 69 5.43 -7.96 -14.01
C VAL A 69 5.67 -9.47 -14.10
N GLU A 70 5.18 -10.12 -15.15
CA GLU A 70 5.35 -11.55 -15.36
C GLU A 70 6.82 -11.94 -15.47
N ARG A 71 7.63 -11.17 -16.23
CA ARG A 71 9.09 -11.37 -16.28
C ARG A 71 9.74 -11.21 -14.91
N LEU A 72 9.42 -10.11 -14.20
CA LEU A 72 10.04 -9.83 -12.90
C LEU A 72 9.68 -10.85 -11.83
N LEU A 73 8.47 -11.43 -11.88
CA LEU A 73 8.10 -12.53 -10.98
C LEU A 73 8.91 -13.81 -11.23
N GLY A 74 9.42 -14.02 -12.45
CA GLY A 74 10.36 -15.11 -12.75
C GLY A 74 11.79 -14.85 -12.25
N GLU A 75 12.16 -13.59 -12.09
CA GLU A 75 13.51 -13.15 -11.72
C GLU A 75 13.65 -12.81 -10.22
N HIS A 76 12.54 -12.48 -9.55
CA HIS A 76 12.50 -11.93 -8.19
C HIS A 76 11.49 -12.65 -7.31
N GLY A 77 11.64 -12.54 -5.99
CA GLY A 77 10.71 -13.13 -5.01
C GLY A 77 9.33 -12.48 -4.95
N GLY A 78 9.13 -11.38 -5.68
CA GLY A 78 7.88 -10.63 -5.75
C GLY A 78 8.07 -9.28 -6.45
N VAL A 79 6.97 -8.55 -6.65
CA VAL A 79 6.99 -7.21 -7.25
C VAL A 79 6.15 -6.25 -6.41
N VAL A 80 6.68 -5.05 -6.14
CA VAL A 80 5.94 -3.96 -5.52
C VAL A 80 5.77 -2.85 -6.56
N LEU A 81 4.53 -2.61 -6.97
CA LEU A 81 4.14 -1.50 -7.83
C LEU A 81 3.97 -0.26 -6.96
N ASP A 82 4.91 0.67 -7.05
CA ASP A 82 4.84 1.96 -6.38
C ASP A 82 4.11 2.96 -7.28
N LEU A 83 2.83 3.20 -6.96
CA LEU A 83 1.95 4.10 -7.70
C LEU A 83 2.17 5.58 -7.31
N GLY A 84 3.03 5.85 -6.32
CA GLY A 84 3.33 7.18 -5.81
C GLY A 84 2.12 7.92 -5.23
N ASP A 85 2.15 9.25 -5.31
CA ASP A 85 1.08 10.11 -4.82
C ASP A 85 -0.14 10.04 -5.76
N LEU A 86 -1.30 9.65 -5.22
CA LEU A 86 -2.56 9.54 -5.98
C LEU A 86 -3.09 10.88 -6.52
N LYS A 87 -2.38 11.99 -6.32
CA LYS A 87 -2.68 13.27 -6.98
C LYS A 87 -2.88 13.11 -8.48
N TRP A 88 -2.11 12.26 -9.17
CA TRP A 88 -2.27 12.10 -10.63
C TRP A 88 -3.66 11.62 -11.06
N LEU A 89 -4.47 11.02 -10.17
CA LEU A 89 -5.86 10.68 -10.46
C LEU A 89 -6.83 11.86 -10.35
N VAL A 90 -6.50 12.89 -9.57
CA VAL A 90 -7.45 13.91 -9.14
C VAL A 90 -6.93 15.35 -9.20
N ASP A 91 -5.70 15.55 -9.69
CA ASP A 91 -5.09 16.87 -9.76
C ASP A 91 -5.64 17.65 -10.95
N GLY A 92 -6.59 18.53 -10.65
CA GLY A 92 -7.36 19.31 -11.61
C GLY A 92 -8.75 18.73 -11.92
N PRO A 93 -9.75 19.58 -12.25
CA PRO A 93 -11.11 19.14 -12.53
C PRO A 93 -11.20 18.15 -13.72
N ALA A 94 -10.32 18.32 -14.71
CA ALA A 94 -10.27 17.47 -15.89
C ALA A 94 -9.75 16.07 -15.55
N ALA A 95 -8.73 15.94 -14.68
CA ALA A 95 -8.17 14.66 -14.26
C ALA A 95 -9.16 13.87 -13.38
N ALA A 96 -9.81 14.55 -12.43
CA ALA A 96 -10.74 13.91 -11.49
C ALA A 96 -11.93 13.22 -12.16
N ALA A 97 -12.40 13.73 -13.30
CA ALA A 97 -13.48 13.12 -14.07
C ALA A 97 -12.97 12.43 -15.36
N SER A 98 -11.65 12.30 -15.55
CA SER A 98 -11.10 11.85 -16.82
C SER A 98 -11.44 10.39 -17.09
N GLU A 99 -11.62 10.09 -18.37
CA GLU A 99 -11.70 8.71 -18.83
C GLU A 99 -10.37 7.95 -18.62
N GLY A 100 -9.24 8.67 -18.59
CA GLY A 100 -7.93 8.14 -18.23
C GLY A 100 -7.86 7.62 -16.80
N GLY A 101 -8.36 8.37 -15.82
CA GLY A 101 -8.41 7.96 -14.42
C GLY A 101 -9.32 6.74 -14.20
N LYS A 102 -10.48 6.71 -14.86
CA LYS A 102 -11.37 5.54 -14.84
C LYS A 102 -10.70 4.30 -15.44
N ALA A 103 -10.00 4.45 -16.56
CA ALA A 103 -9.24 3.37 -17.17
C ALA A 103 -8.11 2.90 -16.26
N ALA A 104 -7.38 3.82 -15.63
CA ALA A 104 -6.33 3.49 -14.67
C ALA A 104 -6.88 2.62 -13.53
N VAL A 105 -8.03 3.00 -12.96
CA VAL A 105 -8.69 2.22 -11.90
C VAL A 105 -9.04 0.81 -12.39
N ALA A 106 -9.68 0.69 -13.55
CA ALA A 106 -10.11 -0.60 -14.09
C ALA A 106 -8.92 -1.51 -14.45
N GLU A 107 -7.95 -1.01 -15.22
CA GLU A 107 -6.83 -1.81 -15.72
C GLU A 107 -5.88 -2.20 -14.60
N MET A 108 -5.56 -1.28 -13.68
CA MET A 108 -4.71 -1.60 -12.53
C MET A 108 -5.39 -2.63 -11.61
N GLY A 109 -6.71 -2.54 -11.44
CA GLY A 109 -7.48 -3.55 -10.71
C GLY A 109 -7.41 -4.94 -11.37
N ARG A 110 -7.48 -5.01 -12.71
CA ARG A 110 -7.29 -6.28 -13.45
C ARG A 110 -5.88 -6.84 -13.24
N LEU A 111 -4.86 -6.01 -13.34
CA LEU A 111 -3.46 -6.41 -13.12
C LEU A 111 -3.27 -6.98 -11.70
N LEU A 112 -3.74 -6.27 -10.67
CA LEU A 112 -3.62 -6.68 -9.27
C LEU A 112 -4.42 -7.94 -8.96
N ARG A 113 -5.59 -8.15 -9.57
CA ARG A 113 -6.32 -9.42 -9.45
C ARG A 113 -5.58 -10.59 -10.10
N ARG A 114 -4.97 -10.36 -11.28
CA ARG A 114 -4.24 -11.39 -12.02
C ARG A 114 -2.99 -11.85 -11.26
N PHE A 115 -2.19 -10.91 -10.73
CA PHE A 115 -0.88 -11.22 -10.15
C PHE A 115 -0.80 -11.10 -8.62
N GLY A 116 -1.86 -10.64 -7.94
CA GLY A 116 -1.84 -10.39 -6.49
C GLY A 116 -1.58 -11.66 -5.66
N ARG A 117 -1.99 -12.83 -6.15
CA ARG A 117 -1.68 -14.13 -5.50
C ARG A 117 -0.28 -14.64 -5.83
N ALA A 118 0.34 -14.13 -6.89
CA ALA A 118 1.68 -14.48 -7.34
C ALA A 118 2.78 -13.61 -6.70
N GLY A 119 2.44 -12.76 -5.73
CA GLY A 119 3.42 -11.90 -5.06
C GLY A 119 3.58 -10.52 -5.69
N VAL A 120 2.50 -9.90 -6.18
CA VAL A 120 2.53 -8.52 -6.69
C VAL A 120 1.70 -7.60 -5.82
N TRP A 121 2.30 -6.62 -5.15
CA TRP A 121 1.60 -5.63 -4.30
C TRP A 121 1.57 -4.26 -4.96
N ALA A 122 0.53 -3.48 -4.69
CA ALA A 122 0.53 -2.04 -4.97
C ALA A 122 0.71 -1.26 -3.67
N VAL A 123 1.47 -0.18 -3.74
CA VAL A 123 1.64 0.80 -2.66
C VAL A 123 1.39 2.19 -3.22
N CYS A 124 0.71 3.04 -2.45
CA CYS A 124 0.40 4.41 -2.85
C CYS A 124 0.60 5.35 -1.66
N THR A 125 0.79 6.64 -1.94
CA THR A 125 0.69 7.72 -0.96
C THR A 125 -0.44 8.68 -1.33
N ALA A 126 -0.97 9.39 -0.35
CA ALA A 126 -1.92 10.47 -0.59
C ALA A 126 -1.95 11.42 0.61
N ALA A 127 -2.12 12.72 0.34
CA ALA A 127 -2.62 13.64 1.35
C ALA A 127 -4.06 13.26 1.74
N CYS A 128 -4.51 13.70 2.92
CA CYS A 128 -5.86 13.38 3.39
C CYS A 128 -6.92 13.88 2.39
N THR A 129 -6.72 15.09 1.88
CA THR A 129 -7.61 15.72 0.89
C THR A 129 -7.60 14.99 -0.44
N THR A 130 -6.43 14.58 -0.93
CA THR A 130 -6.27 13.78 -2.16
C THR A 130 -7.02 12.46 -2.04
N TYR A 131 -6.82 11.72 -0.95
CA TYR A 131 -7.45 10.42 -0.76
C TYR A 131 -8.97 10.51 -0.75
N LEU A 132 -9.53 11.52 -0.07
CA LEU A 132 -10.97 11.75 -0.04
C LEU A 132 -11.52 12.10 -1.43
N ARG A 133 -10.79 12.89 -2.22
CA ARG A 133 -11.16 13.16 -3.62
C ARG A 133 -11.16 11.88 -4.46
N CYS A 134 -10.14 11.03 -4.35
CA CYS A 134 -10.09 9.76 -5.07
C CYS A 134 -11.31 8.89 -4.76
N LYS A 135 -11.78 8.85 -3.50
CA LYS A 135 -13.00 8.12 -3.13
C LYS A 135 -14.28 8.68 -3.74
N VAL A 136 -14.38 10.00 -3.88
CA VAL A 136 -15.55 10.66 -4.46
C VAL A 136 -15.59 10.47 -5.97
N TYR A 137 -14.45 10.69 -6.65
CA TYR A 137 -14.37 10.64 -8.10
C TYR A 137 -14.23 9.21 -8.66
N HIS A 138 -13.61 8.31 -7.89
CA HIS A 138 -13.38 6.92 -8.26
C HIS A 138 -13.84 5.97 -7.14
N PRO A 139 -15.15 5.85 -6.87
CA PRO A 139 -15.67 5.09 -5.73
C PRO A 139 -15.32 3.59 -5.75
N GLY A 140 -15.04 3.03 -6.93
CA GLY A 140 -14.59 1.64 -7.09
C GLY A 140 -13.11 1.40 -6.77
N MET A 141 -12.28 2.45 -6.73
CA MET A 141 -10.81 2.34 -6.61
C MET A 141 -10.38 1.46 -5.43
N GLU A 142 -10.96 1.70 -4.25
CA GLU A 142 -10.64 0.98 -3.03
C GLU A 142 -10.92 -0.53 -3.13
N ALA A 143 -11.99 -0.91 -3.83
CA ALA A 143 -12.38 -2.31 -3.99
C ALA A 143 -11.61 -2.98 -5.14
N GLU A 144 -11.48 -2.29 -6.27
CA GLU A 144 -10.79 -2.78 -7.48
C GLU A 144 -9.33 -3.07 -7.22
N TRP A 145 -8.66 -2.20 -6.45
CA TRP A 145 -7.25 -2.33 -6.12
C TRP A 145 -7.01 -3.00 -4.78
N ASP A 146 -8.06 -3.40 -4.05
CA ASP A 146 -7.95 -3.95 -2.71
C ASP A 146 -7.09 -3.06 -1.79
N LEU A 147 -7.39 -1.74 -1.78
CA LEU A 147 -6.63 -0.74 -1.01
C LEU A 147 -7.09 -0.64 0.44
N HIS A 148 -6.16 -0.64 1.40
CA HIS A 148 -6.44 -0.21 2.78
C HIS A 148 -5.69 1.09 3.11
N ALA A 149 -6.40 2.04 3.72
CA ALA A 149 -5.78 3.25 4.24
C ALA A 149 -4.93 2.95 5.48
N VAL A 150 -3.69 3.41 5.45
CA VAL A 150 -2.77 3.41 6.59
C VAL A 150 -2.51 4.87 6.97
N PRO A 151 -3.18 5.39 8.02
CA PRO A 151 -2.97 6.77 8.42
C PRO A 151 -1.55 6.98 8.96
N ILE A 152 -0.89 8.04 8.50
CA ILE A 152 0.43 8.49 8.96
C ILE A 152 0.22 9.76 9.78
N ALA A 153 0.41 9.67 11.09
CA ALA A 153 0.39 10.83 11.97
C ALA A 153 1.78 11.49 12.03
N ARG A 154 1.84 12.82 11.94
CA ARG A 154 3.04 13.58 12.35
C ARG A 154 3.14 13.52 13.88
N GLY A 155 4.19 12.86 14.39
CA GLY A 155 4.61 13.00 15.78
C GLY A 155 3.59 12.52 16.83
N GLY A 156 3.52 11.22 17.02
CA GLY A 156 2.79 10.64 18.14
C GLY A 156 2.83 9.14 18.06
N ALA A 157 3.14 8.49 19.17
CA ALA A 157 3.02 7.05 19.34
C ALA A 157 1.72 6.50 18.71
N PRO A 158 1.67 5.21 18.33
CA PRO A 158 0.38 4.59 18.09
C PRO A 158 -0.53 4.89 19.29
N ILE A 159 -1.80 5.19 19.02
CA ILE A 159 -2.85 5.33 20.03
C ILE A 159 -3.02 3.94 20.69
N ALA A 160 -2.10 3.62 21.58
CA ALA A 160 -1.95 2.48 22.48
C ALA A 160 -0.46 2.36 22.89
N ALA A 161 0.08 3.36 23.60
CA ALA A 161 1.18 3.23 24.57
C ALA A 161 1.66 4.64 24.96
N ALA A 162 1.02 5.20 25.99
CA ALA A 162 1.69 6.22 26.78
C ALA A 162 2.90 5.57 27.48
N ALA A 163 3.98 6.34 27.57
CA ALA A 163 5.22 6.09 28.32
C ALA A 163 6.22 5.05 27.75
N ALA A 164 7.31 5.55 27.16
CA ALA A 164 8.69 5.29 27.62
C ALA A 164 9.75 5.83 26.64
N GLY A 165 10.72 6.60 27.18
CA GLY A 165 12.15 6.53 26.86
C GLY A 165 12.64 6.90 25.46
N SER A 166 13.35 8.03 25.36
CA SER A 166 13.95 8.63 24.15
C SER A 166 15.14 7.87 23.52
N ALA A 167 15.39 6.60 23.85
CA ALA A 167 16.43 5.78 23.22
C ALA A 167 15.88 4.61 22.38
N LEU A 168 14.55 4.48 22.31
CA LEU A 168 13.84 3.39 21.62
C LEU A 168 13.05 3.88 20.38
N ARG A 169 13.41 5.05 19.86
CA ARG A 169 12.70 5.70 18.73
C ARG A 169 13.17 5.18 17.36
N ASP A 170 14.39 4.66 17.26
CA ASP A 170 14.96 4.23 15.98
C ASP A 170 14.63 2.78 15.58
N THR A 171 14.21 1.93 16.53
CA THR A 171 14.07 0.48 16.28
C THR A 171 12.62 -0.05 16.36
N ILE A 172 11.66 0.71 16.93
CA ILE A 172 10.24 0.28 16.98
C ILE A 172 9.52 0.50 15.64
N ILE A 173 10.07 1.33 14.76
CA ILE A 173 9.51 1.64 13.45
C ILE A 173 9.77 0.51 12.44
N ASP A 174 10.72 -0.40 12.67
CA ASP A 174 11.23 -1.30 11.64
C ASP A 174 10.21 -2.33 11.11
N ARG A 175 9.88 -3.35 11.92
CA ARG A 175 8.95 -4.40 11.49
C ARG A 175 7.49 -4.00 11.63
N LYS A 176 7.14 -3.21 12.64
CA LYS A 176 5.74 -2.86 12.92
C LYS A 176 5.14 -1.96 11.83
N ILE A 177 5.94 -1.04 11.26
CA ILE A 177 5.44 -0.18 10.18
C ILE A 177 5.29 -0.97 8.88
N ILE A 178 6.26 -1.82 8.53
CA ILE A 178 6.21 -2.67 7.32
C ILE A 178 5.09 -3.71 7.44
N PHE A 179 4.92 -4.31 8.63
CA PHE A 179 3.79 -5.16 8.96
C PHE A 179 2.47 -4.42 8.74
N ARG A 180 2.35 -3.19 9.22
CA ARG A 180 1.10 -2.42 9.10
C ARG A 180 0.85 -1.94 7.67
N ILE A 181 1.91 -1.65 6.93
CA ILE A 181 1.87 -1.24 5.52
C ILE A 181 1.47 -2.44 4.65
N PHE A 182 2.20 -3.54 4.68
CA PHE A 182 1.93 -4.68 3.81
C PHE A 182 0.98 -5.72 4.40
N LEU A 183 0.41 -5.45 5.59
CA LEU A 183 -0.45 -6.36 6.37
C LEU A 183 0.09 -7.79 6.44
N LEU A 184 1.41 -7.92 6.49
CA LEU A 184 2.09 -9.20 6.55
C LEU A 184 1.78 -9.83 7.89
N ARG A 185 1.33 -11.09 7.91
CA ARG A 185 1.18 -11.81 9.19
C ARG A 185 2.57 -12.17 9.70
N ASP A 186 2.88 -11.73 10.90
CA ASP A 186 4.09 -12.11 11.62
C ASP A 186 3.89 -13.54 12.10
N THR A 187 4.50 -14.50 11.40
CA THR A 187 4.43 -15.92 11.75
C THR A 187 5.35 -16.28 12.92
N SER A 188 6.14 -15.33 13.43
CA SER A 188 7.11 -15.55 14.52
C SER A 188 6.54 -15.31 15.93
N LEU A 189 5.34 -14.73 16.05
CA LEU A 189 4.65 -14.62 17.34
C LEU A 189 3.74 -15.85 17.52
N PRO A 190 3.97 -16.71 18.53
CA PRO A 190 3.06 -17.81 18.80
C PRO A 190 1.68 -17.23 19.09
N PHE A 191 0.67 -17.71 18.37
CA PHE A 191 -0.74 -17.43 18.65
C PHE A 191 -1.04 -17.86 20.10
N GLY A 192 -0.93 -16.91 21.03
CA GLY A 192 -1.42 -17.07 22.39
C GLY A 192 -2.93 -17.25 22.31
N ARG A 193 -3.39 -18.48 22.52
CA ARG A 193 -4.81 -18.75 22.81
C ARG A 193 -5.21 -17.85 23.97
N PRO A 194 -6.39 -17.21 23.95
CA PRO A 194 -6.88 -16.56 25.16
C PRO A 194 -7.15 -17.67 26.20
N SER A 195 -6.32 -17.72 27.24
CA SER A 195 -6.54 -18.61 28.39
C SER A 195 -7.82 -18.15 29.09
N LYS A 196 -8.90 -18.92 28.93
CA LYS A 196 -10.04 -18.86 29.84
C LYS A 196 -9.53 -19.26 31.22
N ASN A 197 -9.39 -18.31 32.13
CA ASN A 197 -9.32 -18.55 33.57
C ASN A 197 -9.70 -17.25 34.29
N TYR A 198 -11.00 -16.99 34.41
CA TYR A 198 -11.54 -16.23 35.52
C TYR A 198 -11.87 -17.23 36.63
N TYR A 199 -10.91 -17.45 37.53
CA TYR A 199 -11.18 -17.87 38.90
C TYR A 199 -10.94 -16.64 39.78
N ILE A 200 -12.00 -16.04 40.30
CA ILE A 200 -11.92 -15.28 41.55
C ILE A 200 -13.03 -15.82 42.43
N SER A 201 -12.65 -16.77 43.27
CA SER A 201 -13.29 -17.00 44.56
C SER A 201 -12.52 -16.15 45.56
N LYS A 202 -13.22 -15.23 46.23
CA LYS A 202 -13.23 -15.08 47.68
C LYS A 202 -14.39 -14.18 48.07
#